data_AF-A0A268TZS4-F1
#
_entry.id   AF-A0A268TZS4-F1
#
_cell.length_a   1.000
_cell.length_b   1.000
_cell.length_c   1.000
_cell.angle_alpha   90.00
_cell.angle_beta   90.00
_cell.angle_gamma   90.00
#
_symmetry.space_group_name_H-M   'P 1'
#
loop_
_entity.id
_entity.type
_entity.pdbx_description
1 polymer ?
#
loop_
_entity_poly.entity_id
_entity_poly.type
_entity_poly.pdbx_seq_one_letter_code
_entity_poly.pdbx_strand_id
1 'polypeptide(L)' 'MNLLEAFELSKKQQANDFKHTYSIEYKNYNGWGVKKENVYLSIIKSSLISNFHQQKDFNSNVSMKYGK' A
#
# COMPACT_ATOMS: atom_id res chain seq x y z
N MET A 1 -19.32 -9.18 8.09
CA MET A 1 -19.23 -7.79 7.57
C MET A 1 -19.21 -7.86 6.05
N ASN A 2 -19.88 -6.95 5.36
CA ASN A 2 -19.82 -6.89 3.89
C ASN A 2 -18.50 -6.24 3.41
N LEU A 3 -18.22 -6.31 2.11
CA LEU A 3 -16.96 -5.80 1.55
C LEU A 3 -16.80 -4.28 1.76
N LEU A 4 -17.89 -3.52 1.60
CA LEU A 4 -17.87 -2.06 1.73
C LEU A 4 -17.61 -1.63 3.17
N GLU A 5 -18.27 -2.26 4.13
CA GLU A 5 -18.05 -2.06 5.56
C GLU A 5 -16.60 -2.39 5.95
N ALA A 6 -16.04 -3.49 5.42
CA ALA A 6 -14.64 -3.86 5.67
C ALA A 6 -13.66 -2.83 5.08
N PHE A 7 -13.98 -2.29 3.91
CA PHE A 7 -13.19 -1.25 3.27
C PHE A 7 -13.21 0.06 4.05
N GLU A 8 -14.37 0.55 4.45
CA GLU A 8 -14.49 1.76 5.26
C GLU A 8 -13.84 1.60 6.64
N LEU A 9 -13.96 0.41 7.25
CA LEU A 9 -13.27 0.10 8.50
C LEU A 9 -11.76 0.10 8.33
N SER A 10 -11.23 -0.50 7.26
CA SER A 10 -9.79 -0.54 6.99
C SER A 10 -9.19 0.86 6.83
N LYS A 11 -9.88 1.77 6.12
CA LYS A 11 -9.45 3.16 5.96
C LYS A 11 -9.43 3.92 7.28
N LYS A 12 -10.49 3.80 8.09
CA LYS A 12 -10.55 4.43 9.42
C LYS A 12 -9.41 3.95 10.31
N GLN A 13 -9.13 2.64 10.31
CA GLN A 13 -8.05 2.07 11.11
C GLN A 13 -6.68 2.55 10.62
N GLN A 14 -6.47 2.59 9.30
CA GLN A 14 -5.24 3.09 8.69
C GLN A 14 -4.96 4.56 9.02
N ALA A 15 -6.00 5.41 9.05
CA ALA A 15 -5.87 6.83 9.39
C ALA A 15 -5.49 7.05 10.87
N ASN A 16 -5.85 6.13 11.76
CA ASN A 16 -5.62 6.23 13.20
C ASN A 16 -4.30 5.58 13.67
N ASP A 17 -3.73 4.66 12.87
CA ASP A 17 -2.54 3.90 13.25
C ASP A 17 -1.54 3.79 12.10
N PHE A 18 -0.63 4.77 12.04
CA PHE A 18 0.43 4.83 11.03
C PHE A 18 1.51 3.75 11.16
N LYS A 19 1.56 3.03 12.28
CA LYS A 19 2.56 1.96 12.50
C LYS A 19 2.15 0.63 11.87
N HIS A 20 0.93 0.56 11.34
CA HIS A 20 0.36 -0.68 10.83
C HIS A 20 -0.31 -0.46 9.48
N THR A 21 -0.36 -1.54 8.71
CA THR A 21 -1.14 -1.63 7.48
C THR A 21 -2.37 -2.49 7.73
N TYR A 22 -3.49 -2.07 7.18
CA TYR A 22 -4.76 -2.76 7.34
C TYR A 22 -5.21 -3.29 5.97
N SER A 23 -5.23 -4.61 5.83
CA SER A 23 -5.65 -5.29 4.60
C SER A 23 -6.99 -6.00 4.80
N ILE A 24 -7.74 -6.16 3.72
CA ILE A 24 -9.05 -6.83 3.75
C ILE A 24 -8.83 -8.31 3.48
N GLU A 25 -9.39 -9.18 4.33
CA GLU A 25 -9.32 -10.64 4.18
C GLU A 25 -10.73 -11.24 4.10
N TYR A 26 -10.91 -12.22 3.22
CA TYR A 26 -12.14 -12.99 3.16
C TYR A 26 -12.11 -14.08 4.24
N LYS A 27 -13.13 -14.11 5.10
CA LYS A 27 -13.34 -15.13 6.12
C LYS A 27 -14.47 -16.05 5.66
N ASN A 28 -14.10 -17.27 5.27
CA ASN A 28 -14.95 -18.29 4.63
C ASN A 28 -16.42 -18.36 5.08
N TYR A 29 -16.74 -18.09 6.35
CA TYR A 29 -18.11 -18.15 6.88
C TYR A 29 -18.59 -16.85 7.55
N ASN A 30 -17.73 -15.83 7.69
CA ASN A 30 -18.03 -14.60 8.44
C ASN A 30 -18.05 -13.34 7.54
N GLY A 31 -17.92 -13.52 6.22
CA GLY A 31 -17.85 -12.44 5.25
C GLY A 31 -16.43 -11.86 5.17
N TRP A 32 -16.30 -10.54 5.13
CA TRP A 32 -15.01 -9.86 5.05
C TRP A 32 -14.54 -9.38 6.42
N GLY A 33 -13.23 -9.30 6.63
CA GLY A 33 -12.62 -8.76 7.83
C GLY A 33 -11.42 -7.88 7.49
N VAL A 34 -10.91 -7.17 8.50
CA VAL A 34 -9.69 -6.37 8.38
C VAL A 34 -8.59 -7.06 9.17
N LYS A 35 -7.47 -7.32 8.50
CA LYS A 35 -6.24 -7.88 9.05
C LYS A 35 -5.25 -6.75 9.32
N LYS A 36 -4.66 -6.76 10.52
CA LYS A 36 -3.65 -5.80 10.94
C LYS A 36 -2.26 -6.39 10.73
N GLU A 37 -1.39 -5.66 10.06
CA GLU A 37 -0.01 -6.06 9.78
C GLU A 37 0.96 -4.96 10.24
N ASN A 38 2.11 -5.35 10.77
CA ASN A 38 3.12 -4.39 11.24
C ASN A 38 3.82 -3.75 10.04
N VAL A 39 3.94 -2.42 10.05
CA VAL A 39 4.78 -1.72 9.08
C VAL A 39 6.23 -1.83 9.51
N TYR A 40 6.99 -2.65 8.80
CA TYR A 40 8.44 -2.68 8.94
C TYR A 40 9.04 -1.53 8.15
N LEU A 41 9.72 -0.60 8.84
CA LEU A 41 10.40 0.54 8.22
C LEU A 41 11.43 0.11 7.16
N SER A 42 11.98 -1.09 7.28
CA SER A 42 12.83 -1.70 6.25
C SER A 42 12.09 -1.94 4.93
N ILE A 43 10.84 -2.38 4.98
CA ILE A 43 9.99 -2.58 3.80
C ILE A 43 9.62 -1.23 3.18
N ILE A 44 9.26 -0.23 3.98
CA ILE A 44 9.03 1.14 3.48
C ILE A 44 10.28 1.69 2.81
N LYS A 45 11.44 1.55 3.44
CA LYS A 45 12.73 2.00 2.89
C LYS A 45 13.02 1.32 1.55
N SER A 46 12.86 0.01 1.46
CA SER A 46 13.06 -0.74 0.20
C SER A 46 12.06 -0.32 -0.88
N SER A 47 10.78 -0.13 -0.54
CA SER A 47 9.74 0.31 -1.48
C SER A 47 9.99 1.74 -1.97
N LEU A 48 10.42 2.66 -1.09
CA LEU A 48 10.77 4.02 -1.46
C LEU A 48 12.02 4.07 -2.35
N ILE A 49 13.03 3.26 -2.04
CA ILE A 49 14.24 3.13 -2.88
C ILE A 49 13.86 2.58 -4.26
N SER A 50 13.06 1.52 -4.32
CA SER A 50 12.57 0.94 -5.58
C SER A 50 11.78 1.95 -6.41
N ASN A 51 10.85 2.69 -5.79
CA ASN A 51 10.07 3.72 -6.49
C ASN A 51 10.94 4.89 -6.95
N PHE A 52 11.93 5.29 -6.17
CA PHE A 52 12.88 6.34 -6.57
C PHE A 52 13.73 5.90 -7.76
N HIS A 53 14.20 4.64 -7.78
CA HIS A 53 14.88 4.07 -8.93
C HIS A 53 13.97 4.01 -10.15
N GLN A 54 12.75 3.49 -10.02
CA GLN A 54 11.77 3.44 -11.12
C GLN A 54 11.43 4.83 -11.65
N GLN A 55 11.30 5.84 -10.80
CA GLN A 55 11.01 7.20 -11.22
C GLN A 55 12.22 7.86 -11.88
N LYS A 56 13.44 7.59 -11.40
CA LYS A 56 14.68 8.04 -12.04
C LYS A 56 14.86 7.38 -13.42
N ASP A 57 14.63 6.07 -13.50
CA ASP A 57 14.70 5.30 -14.74
C ASP A 57 13.62 5.73 -15.72
N PHE A 58 12.41 6.00 -15.24
CA PHE A 58 11.34 6.59 -16.04
C PHE A 58 11.73 7.97 -16.56
N ASN A 59 12.21 8.86 -15.70
CA ASN A 59 12.64 10.20 -16.10
C ASN A 59 13.81 10.14 -17.10
N SER A 60 14.80 9.27 -16.89
CA SER A 60 15.89 9.09 -17.85
C SER A 60 15.41 8.50 -19.17
N ASN A 61 14.49 7.53 -19.14
CA ASN A 61 13.92 6.94 -20.35
C ASN A 61 13.03 7.92 -21.12
N VAL A 62 12.27 8.75 -20.42
CA VAL A 62 11.50 9.85 -21.02
C VAL A 62 12.45 10.90 -21.59
N SER A 63 13.47 11.35 -20.86
CA SER A 63 14.46 12.31 -21.38
C SER A 63 15.31 11.73 -22.53
N MET A 64 15.58 10.43 -22.57
CA MET A 64 16.33 9.80 -23.67
C MET A 64 15.46 9.61 -24.91
N LYS A 65 14.16 9.38 -24.72
CA LYS A 65 13.19 9.22 -25.81
C LYS A 65 12.64 10.56 -26.32
N TYR A 66 12.66 11.60 -25.50
CA TYR A 66 11.99 12.88 -25.74
C TYR A 66 12.82 14.12 -25.33
N GLY A 67 14.16 14.03 -25.24
CA GLY A 67 15.01 15.18 -24.94
C GLY A 67 16.00 15.48 -26.07
N LYS A 68 15.92 16.59 -26.81
CA LYS A 68 14.88 17.64 -26.90
C LYS A 68 13.54 17.14 -27.46
#